data_AF-A0A5E7N1M4-F1
#
_entry.id   AF-A0A5E7N1M4-F1
#
_cell.length_a   1.000
_cell.length_b   1.000
_cell.length_c   1.000
_cell.angle_alpha   90.00
_cell.angle_beta   90.00
_cell.angle_gamma   90.00
#
_symmetry.space_group_name_H-M   'P 1'
#
loop_
_entity.id
_entity.type
_entity.pdbx_description
1 polymer ?
#
loop_
_entity_poly.entity_id
_entity_poly.type
_entity_poly.pdbx_seq_one_letter_code
_entity_poly.pdbx_strand_id
1 'polypeptide(L)'
;MLTAKMMAEAREEESDGTYEAFEDQADREAWIAERAADSMECCLVADSLKTDLEALFAADLFPDGDTFDIDIEALRTLVSANRELLRVKPSTSKLTLKFKMVDSGNCRVYYTDPNKGLLCFQLASRKSFELLYCTGEGEPSHTIEHLNKDVLDFPPSEPGIAADFIEWWELVSNPAPTAL
;
A
#
# COMPACT_ATOMS: atom_id res chain seq x y z
N MET A 1 3.25 35.94 10.45
CA MET A 1 4.12 34.83 10.92
C MET A 1 3.69 34.22 12.26
N LEU A 2 2.86 34.87 13.09
CA LEU A 2 2.26 34.22 14.28
C LEU A 2 1.16 33.19 13.94
N THR A 3 0.47 33.39 12.82
CA THR A 3 -0.68 32.57 12.38
C THR A 3 -0.32 31.16 11.93
N ALA A 4 0.87 30.96 11.36
CA ALA A 4 1.31 29.64 10.88
C ALA A 4 1.62 28.67 12.04
N LYS A 5 2.01 29.18 13.20
CA LYS A 5 2.35 28.35 14.36
C LYS A 5 1.10 27.84 15.10
N MET A 6 0.03 28.63 15.12
CA MET A 6 -1.26 28.23 15.72
C MET A 6 -2.01 27.19 14.89
N MET A 7 -1.79 27.14 13.58
CA MET A 7 -2.43 26.16 12.69
C MET A 7 -1.81 24.76 12.79
N ALA A 8 -0.57 24.65 13.30
CA ALA A 8 0.09 23.36 13.49
C ALA A 8 -0.31 22.68 14.80
N GLU A 9 -0.64 23.46 15.84
CA GLU A 9 -1.04 22.94 17.16
C GLU A 9 -2.52 22.47 17.20
N ALA A 10 -3.36 22.89 16.25
CA ALA A 10 -4.77 22.48 16.20
C ALA A 10 -5.03 21.10 15.55
N ARG A 11 -3.98 20.41 15.08
CA ARG A 11 -4.11 19.15 14.31
C ARG A 11 -4.04 17.89 15.18
N GLU A 12 -3.81 18.01 16.48
CA GLU A 12 -3.57 16.84 17.36
C GLU A 12 -4.77 16.38 18.21
N GLU A 13 -5.96 16.99 18.16
CA GLU A 13 -6.98 16.72 19.21
C GLU A 13 -8.32 16.06 18.87
N GLU A 14 -8.72 15.76 17.62
CA GLU A 14 -10.04 15.13 17.40
C GLU A 14 -10.00 13.65 17.02
N SER A 15 -9.98 12.88 18.11
CA SER A 15 -10.34 11.48 18.30
C SER A 15 -11.84 11.20 18.09
N ASP A 16 -12.16 10.09 17.40
CA ASP A 16 -13.24 9.11 17.66
C ASP A 16 -14.71 9.58 17.88
N GLY A 17 -15.65 9.12 17.04
CA GLY A 17 -17.08 9.00 17.40
C GLY A 17 -18.13 9.56 16.43
N THR A 18 -19.09 8.70 16.04
CA THR A 18 -20.53 8.96 15.68
C THR A 18 -20.95 10.36 15.21
N TYR A 19 -21.39 10.47 13.95
CA TYR A 19 -22.03 11.69 13.41
C TYR A 19 -23.36 11.99 14.11
N GLU A 20 -23.49 13.19 14.68
CA GLU A 20 -24.73 13.71 15.25
C GLU A 20 -25.79 13.96 14.15
N ALA A 21 -27.07 13.84 14.51
CA ALA A 21 -28.17 14.16 13.60
C ALA A 21 -28.31 15.69 13.44
N PHE A 22 -28.42 16.17 12.20
CA PHE A 22 -28.55 17.61 11.89
C PHE A 22 -29.66 18.29 12.70
N GLU A 23 -29.35 19.45 13.28
CA GLU A 23 -30.27 20.17 14.17
C GLU A 23 -31.42 20.82 13.38
N ASP A 24 -31.14 21.33 12.18
CA ASP A 24 -32.14 21.89 11.28
C ASP A 24 -31.74 21.86 9.78
N GLN A 25 -32.63 22.37 8.91
CA GLN A 25 -32.41 22.38 7.46
C GLN A 25 -31.29 23.34 7.04
N ALA A 26 -31.05 24.42 7.78
CA ALA A 26 -29.99 25.37 7.48
C ALA A 26 -28.61 24.79 7.84
N ASP A 27 -28.54 24.03 8.93
CA ASP A 27 -27.37 23.25 9.35
C ASP A 27 -27.00 22.18 8.32
N ARG A 28 -28.01 21.44 7.81
CA ARG A 28 -27.82 20.51 6.69
C ARG A 28 -27.32 21.20 5.43
N GLU A 29 -27.84 22.38 5.09
CA GLU A 29 -27.44 23.12 3.88
C GLU A 29 -26.03 23.71 4.02
N ALA A 30 -25.64 24.16 5.21
CA ALA A 30 -24.29 24.60 5.52
C ALA A 30 -23.29 23.44 5.43
N TRP A 31 -23.64 22.26 5.97
CA TRP A 31 -22.84 21.03 5.86
C TRP A 31 -22.70 20.56 4.41
N ILE A 32 -23.76 20.66 3.60
CA ILE A 32 -23.71 20.37 2.16
C ILE A 32 -22.80 21.38 1.44
N ALA A 33 -22.87 22.67 1.77
CA ALA A 33 -22.05 23.70 1.15
C ALA A 33 -20.55 23.56 1.50
N GLU A 34 -20.24 23.21 2.75
CA GLU A 34 -18.88 22.91 3.22
C GLU A 34 -18.29 21.71 2.47
N ARG A 35 -19.05 20.63 2.29
CA ARG A 35 -18.61 19.45 1.51
C ARG A 35 -18.66 19.63 0.00
N ALA A 36 -19.52 20.52 -0.50
CA ALA A 36 -19.46 20.95 -1.89
C ALA A 36 -18.17 21.76 -2.17
N ALA A 37 -17.60 22.42 -1.16
CA ALA A 37 -16.26 22.97 -1.25
C ALA A 37 -15.16 21.88 -1.22
N ASP A 38 -15.36 20.77 -0.49
CA ASP A 38 -14.50 19.56 -0.60
C ASP A 38 -14.62 18.87 -1.98
N SER A 39 -15.71 19.06 -2.73
CA SER A 39 -15.82 18.63 -4.14
C SER A 39 -14.77 19.28 -5.06
N MET A 40 -14.11 20.35 -4.61
CA MET A 40 -12.98 20.95 -5.32
C MET A 40 -11.77 20.00 -5.34
N GLU A 41 -11.66 19.09 -4.36
CA GLU A 41 -10.64 18.03 -4.32
C GLU A 41 -10.88 16.97 -5.42
N CYS A 42 -12.14 16.66 -5.76
CA CYS A 42 -12.47 15.78 -6.88
C CYS A 42 -12.10 16.37 -8.25
N CYS A 43 -12.27 17.68 -8.44
CA CYS A 43 -11.86 18.36 -9.67
C CYS A 43 -10.33 18.39 -9.80
N LEU A 44 -9.60 18.61 -8.71
CA LEU A 44 -8.14 18.52 -8.69
C LEU A 44 -7.63 17.12 -9.02
N VAL A 45 -8.33 16.07 -8.55
CA VAL A 45 -8.02 14.68 -8.91
C VAL A 45 -8.30 14.40 -10.39
N ALA A 46 -9.39 14.93 -10.96
CA ALA A 46 -9.71 14.77 -12.38
C ALA A 46 -8.70 15.50 -13.29
N ASP A 47 -8.34 16.73 -12.95
CA ASP A 47 -7.36 17.53 -13.71
C ASP A 47 -5.94 16.95 -13.58
N SER A 48 -5.56 16.45 -12.38
CA SER A 48 -4.30 15.74 -12.18
C SER A 48 -4.27 14.43 -12.98
N LEU A 49 -5.34 13.63 -12.92
CA LEU A 49 -5.42 12.36 -13.65
C LEU A 49 -5.31 12.57 -15.16
N LYS A 50 -5.96 13.60 -15.67
CA LYS A 50 -5.90 13.97 -17.09
C LYS A 50 -4.47 14.38 -17.49
N THR A 51 -3.85 15.23 -16.68
CA THR A 51 -2.46 15.65 -16.89
C THR A 51 -1.51 14.45 -16.85
N ASP A 52 -1.71 13.51 -15.91
CA ASP A 52 -0.89 12.31 -15.78
C ASP A 52 -1.10 11.34 -16.96
N LEU A 53 -2.33 11.18 -17.44
CA LEU A 53 -2.64 10.36 -18.62
C LEU A 53 -2.00 10.92 -19.89
N GLU A 54 -2.07 12.24 -20.08
CA GLU A 54 -1.39 12.91 -21.18
C GLU A 54 0.13 12.76 -21.05
N ALA A 55 0.71 12.99 -19.86
CA ALA A 55 2.15 12.88 -19.67
C ALA A 55 2.70 11.46 -19.91
N LEU A 56 1.97 10.43 -19.47
CA LEU A 56 2.43 9.04 -19.53
C LEU A 56 2.08 8.35 -20.85
N PHE A 57 0.97 8.71 -21.49
CA PHE A 57 0.43 7.99 -22.64
C PHE A 57 0.18 8.88 -23.87
N ALA A 58 0.61 10.15 -23.90
CA ALA A 58 0.39 11.02 -25.06
C ALA A 58 0.84 10.41 -26.38
N ALA A 59 1.96 9.68 -26.41
CA ALA A 59 2.46 9.05 -27.63
C ALA A 59 1.52 7.94 -28.16
N ASP A 60 0.80 7.27 -27.26
CA ASP A 60 -0.16 6.21 -27.60
C ASP A 60 -1.56 6.77 -27.87
N LEU A 61 -1.96 7.83 -27.17
CA LEU A 61 -3.26 8.50 -27.30
C LEU A 61 -3.31 9.46 -28.49
N PHE A 62 -2.21 10.13 -28.79
CA PHE A 62 -2.07 11.15 -29.83
C PHE A 62 -0.87 10.85 -30.73
N PRO A 63 -0.89 9.74 -31.50
CA PRO A 63 0.24 9.32 -32.33
C PRO A 63 0.62 10.33 -33.42
N ASP A 64 -0.33 11.17 -33.83
CA ASP A 64 -0.14 12.23 -34.83
C ASP A 64 0.40 13.54 -34.21
N GLY A 65 0.57 13.60 -32.88
CA GLY A 65 1.12 14.74 -32.15
C GLY A 65 0.12 15.84 -31.79
N ASP A 66 -1.13 15.74 -32.25
CA ASP A 66 -2.20 16.66 -31.90
C ASP A 66 -2.90 16.23 -30.60
N THR A 67 -2.77 17.02 -29.53
CA THR A 67 -3.38 16.75 -28.23
C THR A 67 -4.83 17.24 -28.17
N PHE A 68 -5.75 16.37 -27.72
CA PHE A 68 -7.14 16.72 -27.45
C PHE A 68 -7.49 16.56 -25.98
N ASP A 69 -8.50 17.31 -25.54
CA ASP A 69 -9.05 17.20 -24.20
C ASP A 69 -9.59 15.79 -23.93
N ILE A 70 -9.04 15.08 -22.93
CA ILE A 70 -9.54 13.76 -22.55
C ILE A 70 -10.85 13.89 -21.76
N ASP A 71 -11.94 13.35 -22.31
CA ASP A 71 -13.23 13.23 -21.62
C ASP A 71 -13.19 12.09 -20.58
N ILE A 72 -13.09 12.48 -19.31
CA ILE A 72 -13.00 11.56 -18.17
C ILE A 72 -14.28 10.74 -17.95
N GLU A 73 -15.46 11.27 -18.29
CA GLU A 73 -16.73 10.53 -18.13
C GLU A 73 -16.89 9.47 -19.22
N ALA A 74 -16.48 9.78 -20.45
CA ALA A 74 -16.38 8.79 -21.52
C ALA A 74 -15.37 7.68 -21.17
N LEU A 75 -14.19 8.06 -20.65
CA LEU A 75 -13.17 7.10 -20.21
C LEU A 75 -13.69 6.21 -19.08
N ARG A 76 -14.36 6.77 -18.08
CA ARG A 76 -14.98 6.02 -16.97
C ARG A 76 -15.98 5.00 -17.49
N THR A 77 -16.79 5.37 -18.47
CA THR A 77 -17.78 4.49 -19.11
C THR A 77 -17.08 3.31 -19.81
N LEU A 78 -16.02 3.58 -20.56
CA LEU A 78 -15.24 2.55 -21.24
C LEU A 78 -14.51 1.62 -20.27
N VAL A 79 -13.89 2.16 -19.22
CA VAL A 79 -13.23 1.37 -18.17
C VAL A 79 -14.25 0.47 -17.46
N SER A 80 -15.44 0.99 -17.16
CA SER A 80 -16.51 0.23 -16.51
C SER A 80 -17.04 -0.89 -17.42
N ALA A 81 -17.24 -0.62 -18.71
CA ALA A 81 -17.71 -1.59 -19.69
C ALA A 81 -16.68 -2.70 -19.95
N ASN A 82 -15.39 -2.37 -19.91
CA ASN A 82 -14.30 -3.31 -20.13
C ASN A 82 -13.66 -3.81 -18.83
N ARG A 83 -14.32 -3.60 -17.69
CA ARG A 83 -13.79 -3.90 -16.36
C ARG A 83 -13.26 -5.33 -16.25
N GLU A 84 -13.95 -6.31 -16.83
CA GLU A 84 -13.53 -7.71 -16.77
C GLU A 84 -12.27 -8.01 -17.60
N LEU A 85 -12.01 -7.24 -18.66
CA LEU A 85 -10.77 -7.33 -19.44
C LEU A 85 -9.61 -6.62 -18.73
N LEU A 86 -9.92 -5.55 -18.00
CA LEU A 86 -8.97 -4.81 -17.15
C LEU A 86 -8.71 -5.49 -15.81
N ARG A 87 -9.55 -6.46 -15.42
CA ARG A 87 -9.32 -7.38 -14.31
C ARG A 87 -8.25 -8.39 -14.68
N VAL A 88 -7.02 -7.90 -14.80
CA VAL A 88 -5.86 -8.76 -14.56
C VAL A 88 -5.87 -9.00 -13.06
N LYS A 89 -6.28 -10.21 -12.63
CA LYS A 89 -5.97 -10.67 -11.27
C LYS A 89 -4.49 -10.39 -11.09
N PRO A 90 -4.04 -9.58 -10.12
CA PRO A 90 -2.62 -9.34 -9.96
C PRO A 90 -1.98 -10.70 -9.76
N SER A 91 -1.35 -11.24 -10.81
CA SER A 91 -0.28 -12.18 -10.61
C SER A 91 0.86 -11.30 -10.15
N THR A 92 0.82 -10.90 -8.89
CA THR A 92 2.04 -10.49 -8.20
C THR A 92 2.92 -11.71 -8.33
N SER A 93 3.81 -11.69 -9.32
CA SER A 93 4.88 -12.66 -9.43
C SER A 93 5.58 -12.59 -8.09
N LYS A 94 5.42 -13.64 -7.27
CA LYS A 94 5.98 -13.62 -5.93
C LYS A 94 7.49 -13.51 -6.10
N LEU A 95 8.10 -12.56 -5.39
CA LEU A 95 9.54 -12.40 -5.41
C LEU A 95 10.14 -13.52 -4.57
N THR A 96 10.84 -14.44 -5.23
CA THR A 96 11.55 -15.52 -4.55
C THR A 96 12.72 -14.93 -3.75
N LEU A 97 12.69 -15.16 -2.45
CA LEU A 97 13.70 -14.76 -1.50
C LEU A 97 14.76 -15.86 -1.38
N LYS A 98 16.04 -15.45 -1.38
CA LYS A 98 17.17 -16.36 -1.17
C LYS A 98 17.71 -16.20 0.24
N PHE A 99 17.86 -17.30 0.96
CA PHE A 99 18.35 -17.27 2.34
C PHE A 99 19.78 -16.73 2.38
N LYS A 100 20.05 -15.89 3.39
CA LYS A 100 21.38 -15.31 3.61
C LYS A 100 21.99 -15.80 4.92
N MET A 101 21.31 -15.58 6.04
CA MET A 101 21.79 -15.96 7.37
C MET A 101 20.70 -15.84 8.44
N VAL A 102 20.95 -16.45 9.60
CA VAL A 102 20.16 -16.25 10.83
C VAL A 102 21.01 -15.45 11.82
N ASP A 103 20.41 -14.46 12.45
CA ASP A 103 20.96 -13.72 13.58
C ASP A 103 20.05 -13.92 14.81
N SER A 104 20.42 -14.89 15.63
CA SER A 104 19.70 -15.21 16.87
C SER A 104 19.83 -14.12 17.94
N GLY A 105 20.85 -13.27 17.88
CA GLY A 105 21.05 -12.19 18.86
C GLY A 105 20.01 -11.09 18.71
N ASN A 106 19.64 -10.78 17.46
CA ASN A 106 18.61 -9.80 17.13
C ASN A 106 17.26 -10.42 16.76
N CYS A 107 17.12 -11.75 16.88
CA CYS A 107 15.92 -12.50 16.48
C CYS A 107 15.51 -12.26 15.02
N ARG A 108 16.48 -12.28 14.09
CA ARG A 108 16.30 -11.96 12.67
C ARG A 108 16.70 -13.12 11.75
N VAL A 109 15.95 -13.29 10.67
CA VAL A 109 16.29 -14.18 9.55
C VAL A 109 16.42 -13.34 8.27
N TYR A 110 17.62 -13.34 7.68
CA TYR A 110 17.95 -12.47 6.55
C TYR A 110 17.80 -13.19 5.21
N TYR A 111 17.24 -12.45 4.25
CA TYR A 111 17.04 -12.86 2.87
C TYR A 111 17.51 -11.79 1.90
N THR A 112 17.82 -12.21 0.67
CA THR A 112 18.09 -11.31 -0.45
C THR A 112 16.99 -11.47 -1.50
N ASP A 113 16.48 -10.35 -2.01
CA ASP A 113 15.53 -10.36 -3.12
C ASP A 113 16.26 -10.46 -4.50
N PRO A 114 15.53 -10.64 -5.62
CA PRO A 114 16.14 -10.69 -6.95
C PRO A 114 16.88 -9.41 -7.37
N ASN A 115 16.54 -8.26 -6.76
CA ASN A 115 17.16 -6.97 -6.99
C ASN A 115 18.39 -6.72 -6.08
N LYS A 116 18.82 -7.73 -5.31
CA LYS A 116 19.90 -7.65 -4.32
C LYS A 116 19.59 -6.77 -3.11
N GLY A 117 18.34 -6.43 -2.87
CA GLY A 117 17.87 -5.80 -1.64
C GLY A 117 17.96 -6.79 -0.46
N LEU A 118 18.40 -6.29 0.70
CA LEU A 118 18.47 -7.08 1.93
C LEU A 118 17.15 -6.93 2.69
N LEU A 119 16.53 -8.05 3.02
CA LEU A 119 15.32 -8.12 3.81
C LEU A 119 15.59 -8.95 5.07
N CYS A 120 14.86 -8.67 6.14
CA CYS A 120 14.96 -9.45 7.36
C CYS A 120 13.58 -9.68 7.99
N PHE A 121 13.29 -10.93 8.31
CA PHE A 121 12.16 -11.29 9.14
C PHE A 121 12.58 -11.17 10.60
N GLN A 122 11.96 -10.26 11.35
CA GLN A 122 12.24 -10.06 12.77
C GLN A 122 11.07 -10.56 13.60
N LEU A 123 11.37 -11.25 14.71
CA LEU A 123 10.34 -11.65 15.66
C LEU A 123 9.72 -10.41 16.31
N ALA A 124 8.44 -10.15 16.02
CA ALA A 124 7.70 -9.02 16.56
C ALA A 124 6.90 -9.42 17.82
N SER A 125 6.35 -10.64 17.83
CA SER A 125 5.65 -11.19 18.99
C SER A 125 5.81 -12.71 19.03
N ARG A 126 5.21 -13.37 20.03
CA ARG A 126 5.36 -14.83 20.24
C ARG A 126 4.93 -15.59 18.98
N LYS A 127 5.92 -16.13 18.25
CA LYS A 127 5.76 -16.84 16.97
C LYS A 127 5.13 -16.01 15.84
N SER A 128 5.32 -14.69 15.83
CA SER A 128 4.93 -13.83 14.71
C SER A 128 6.11 -13.01 14.24
N PHE A 129 6.31 -12.97 12.94
CA PHE A 129 7.39 -12.23 12.31
C PHE A 129 6.84 -11.05 11.50
N GLU A 130 7.60 -9.97 11.50
CA GLU A 130 7.43 -8.86 10.57
C GLU A 130 8.55 -8.91 9.54
N LEU A 131 8.23 -8.58 8.29
CA LEU A 131 9.22 -8.45 7.24
C LEU A 131 9.66 -6.99 7.16
N LEU A 132 10.96 -6.75 7.25
CA LEU A 132 11.54 -5.42 7.14
C LEU A 132 12.48 -5.35 5.94
N TYR A 133 12.53 -4.17 5.32
CA TYR A 133 13.64 -3.80 4.46
C TYR A 133 14.85 -3.44 5.33
N CYS A 134 16.02 -3.97 5.01
CA CYS A 134 17.21 -3.83 5.85
C CYS A 134 18.34 -3.17 5.05
N THR A 135 19.13 -2.31 5.70
CA THR A 135 20.26 -1.61 5.08
C THR A 135 21.34 -2.60 4.67
N GLY A 136 22.34 -2.16 3.89
CA GLY A 136 23.48 -3.01 3.54
C GLY A 136 24.24 -3.59 4.74
N GLU A 137 24.18 -2.90 5.89
CA GLU A 137 24.79 -3.32 7.16
C GLU A 137 23.91 -4.26 7.98
N GLY A 138 22.66 -4.51 7.56
CA GLY A 138 21.73 -5.42 8.23
C GLY A 138 20.77 -4.75 9.20
N GLU A 139 20.76 -3.42 9.29
CA GLU A 139 19.84 -2.69 10.16
C GLU A 139 18.45 -2.54 9.55
N PRO A 140 17.35 -2.74 10.30
CA PRO A 140 16.02 -2.56 9.76
C PRO A 140 15.75 -1.09 9.45
N SER A 141 15.12 -0.83 8.31
CA SER A 141 14.71 0.49 7.86
C SER A 141 13.21 0.71 8.09
N HIS A 142 12.37 -0.11 7.47
CA HIS A 142 10.91 -0.01 7.57
C HIS A 142 10.26 -1.37 7.29
N THR A 143 9.06 -1.56 7.83
CA THR A 143 8.25 -2.76 7.62
C THR A 143 7.66 -2.77 6.21
N ILE A 144 7.64 -3.94 5.58
CA ILE A 144 7.05 -4.19 4.27
C ILE A 144 6.15 -5.43 4.32
N GLU A 145 5.24 -5.55 3.37
CA GLU A 145 4.36 -6.72 3.30
C GLU A 145 5.09 -7.97 2.78
N HIS A 146 4.77 -9.11 3.40
CA HIS A 146 5.28 -10.42 2.98
C HIS A 146 4.38 -11.13 1.96
N LEU A 147 3.18 -10.58 1.65
CA LEU A 147 2.16 -11.20 0.78
C LEU A 147 2.64 -11.48 -0.66
N ASN A 148 3.56 -10.67 -1.17
CA ASN A 148 4.14 -10.81 -2.51
C ASN A 148 5.54 -11.46 -2.50
N LYS A 149 5.92 -12.13 -1.41
CA LYS A 149 7.21 -12.81 -1.27
C LYS A 149 7.01 -14.31 -1.25
N ASP A 150 8.02 -15.03 -1.74
CA ASP A 150 8.07 -16.49 -1.65
C ASP A 150 9.38 -16.91 -0.99
N VAL A 151 9.30 -17.71 0.06
CA VAL A 151 10.48 -18.27 0.75
C VAL A 151 10.52 -19.74 0.41
N LEU A 152 11.41 -20.09 -0.53
CA LEU A 152 11.65 -21.47 -0.97
C LEU A 152 12.96 -22.03 -0.38
N ASP A 153 13.88 -21.15 -0.04
CA ASP A 153 15.20 -21.47 0.52
C ASP A 153 15.14 -21.23 2.03
N PHE A 154 14.80 -22.26 2.81
CA PHE A 154 14.64 -22.13 4.27
C PHE A 154 15.98 -22.17 5.00
N PRO A 155 16.11 -21.52 6.18
CA PRO A 155 17.26 -21.69 7.04
C PRO A 155 17.40 -23.16 7.49
N PRO A 156 18.61 -23.60 7.91
CA PRO A 156 18.78 -24.88 8.57
C PRO A 156 17.81 -25.03 9.74
N SER A 157 17.13 -26.18 9.82
CA SER A 157 16.16 -26.47 10.88
C SER A 157 16.90 -26.76 12.20
N GLU A 158 17.30 -25.69 12.87
CA GLU A 158 17.94 -25.71 14.18
C GLU A 158 16.99 -25.13 15.25
N PRO A 159 17.09 -25.58 16.52
CA PRO A 159 16.27 -25.04 17.60
C PRO A 159 16.45 -23.52 17.75
N GLY A 160 15.35 -22.80 17.96
CA GLY A 160 15.35 -21.36 18.16
C GLY A 160 14.64 -20.61 17.02
N ILE A 161 15.13 -19.41 16.70
CA ILE A 161 14.44 -18.48 15.80
C ILE A 161 14.21 -19.04 14.39
N ALA A 162 15.10 -19.90 13.90
CA ALA A 162 14.97 -20.54 12.60
C ALA A 162 13.77 -21.49 12.55
N ALA A 163 13.59 -22.33 13.59
CA ALA A 163 12.44 -23.21 13.71
C ALA A 163 11.13 -22.43 13.86
N ASP A 164 11.11 -21.39 14.70
CA ASP A 164 9.94 -20.52 14.88
C ASP A 164 9.55 -19.82 13.57
N PHE A 165 10.53 -19.39 12.78
CA PHE A 165 10.31 -18.76 11.47
C PHE A 165 9.70 -19.74 10.46
N ILE A 166 10.22 -20.97 10.37
CA ILE A 166 9.71 -21.99 9.44
C ILE A 166 8.24 -22.30 9.78
N GLU A 167 7.93 -22.55 11.05
CA GLU A 167 6.56 -22.82 11.52
C GLU A 167 5.61 -21.66 11.18
N TRP A 168 6.03 -20.42 11.45
CA TRP A 168 5.23 -19.23 11.12
C TRP A 168 5.01 -19.08 9.62
N TRP A 169 6.05 -19.26 8.80
CA TRP A 169 5.96 -19.09 7.34
C TRP A 169 5.00 -20.10 6.71
N GLU A 170 5.02 -21.35 7.17
CA GLU A 170 4.09 -22.39 6.72
C GLU A 170 2.63 -22.02 6.98
N LEU A 171 2.34 -21.43 8.15
CA LEU A 171 0.99 -20.97 8.53
C LEU A 171 0.50 -19.81 7.67
N VAL A 172 1.35 -18.80 7.40
CA VAL A 172 0.93 -17.60 6.66
C VAL A 172 0.95 -17.79 5.13
N SER A 173 1.75 -18.74 4.63
CA SER A 173 1.87 -19.00 3.18
C SER A 173 0.79 -19.95 2.65
N ASN A 174 0.23 -20.80 3.52
CA ASN A 174 -0.86 -21.72 3.23
C ASN A 174 -2.06 -21.44 4.13
N PRO A 175 -2.75 -20.29 3.98
CA PRO A 175 -3.98 -20.06 4.72
C PRO A 175 -4.97 -21.18 4.35
N ALA A 176 -5.48 -21.89 5.36
CA ALA A 176 -6.50 -22.92 5.15
C ALA A 176 -7.65 -22.33 4.32
N PRO A 177 -8.23 -23.09 3.36
CA PRO A 177 -9.34 -22.57 2.57
C PRO A 177 -10.46 -22.16 3.53
N THR A 178 -10.75 -20.86 3.57
CA THR A 178 -11.86 -20.32 4.33
C THR A 178 -13.13 -20.96 3.76
N ALA A 179 -13.68 -21.93 4.49
CA ALA A 179 -14.95 -22.55 4.15
C ALA A 179 -16.02 -21.44 4.21
N LEU A 180 -16.53 -21.04 3.05
CA LEU A 180 -17.76 -20.26 2.88
C LEU A 180 -18.95 -21.21 2.91
#